data_AF-A0A5N1KZ53-F1
#
_entry.id   AF-A0A5N1KZ53-F1
#
_cell.length_a   1.000
_cell.length_b   1.000
_cell.length_c   1.000
_cell.angle_alpha   90.00
_cell.angle_beta   90.00
_cell.angle_gamma   90.00
#
_symmetry.space_group_name_H-M   'P 1'
#
loop_
_entity.id
_entity.type
_entity.pdbx_description
1 polymer ?
#
loop_
_entity_poly.entity_id
_entity_poly.type
_entity_poly.pdbx_seq_one_letter_code
_entity_poly.pdbx_strand_id
1 'polypeptide(L)' 'MSGASVADAKGFVYEPARGPKRRIEFEPRSDASLESIEAVWTGCRWWATGREVVTTMRRIRTLVRIWQNKTH' A
#
# COMPACT_ATOMS: atom_id res chain seq x y z
N MET A 1 8.13 -2.68 23.59
CA MET A 1 6.96 -2.43 22.71
C MET A 1 7.46 -2.40 21.28
N SER A 2 6.80 -3.20 20.44
CA SER A 2 7.34 -3.87 19.26
C SER A 2 7.98 -2.95 18.22
N GLY A 3 9.23 -3.26 17.86
CA GLY A 3 9.88 -2.76 16.67
C GLY A 3 9.18 -3.34 15.44
N ALA A 4 8.32 -2.55 14.82
CA ALA A 4 7.93 -2.79 13.44
C ALA A 4 9.07 -2.24 12.57
N SER A 5 10.07 -3.08 12.29
CA SER A 5 11.03 -2.80 11.23
C SER A 5 10.26 -2.54 9.93
N VAL A 6 10.58 -1.44 9.26
CA VAL A 6 10.01 -1.04 7.95
C VAL A 6 10.08 -2.19 6.90
N ALA A 7 10.92 -3.19 7.15
CA ALA A 7 11.16 -4.37 6.31
C ALA A 7 10.10 -5.49 6.40
N ASP A 8 9.18 -5.50 7.37
CA ASP A 8 8.09 -6.51 7.46
C ASP A 8 6.80 -6.07 6.73
N ALA A 9 6.81 -4.88 6.12
CA ALA A 9 5.65 -4.39 5.40
C ALA A 9 5.50 -5.13 4.07
N LYS A 10 4.44 -5.94 3.92
CA LYS A 10 3.93 -6.45 2.62
C LYS A 10 3.37 -5.31 1.74
N GLY A 11 3.99 -4.13 1.79
CA GLY A 11 3.39 -2.88 1.34
C GLY A 11 4.39 -1.75 1.28
N PHE A 12 3.95 -0.62 0.74
CA PHE A 12 4.75 0.58 0.51
C PHE A 12 4.14 1.76 1.26
N VAL A 13 4.98 2.57 1.89
CA VAL A 13 4.60 3.86 2.48
C VAL A 13 5.17 4.98 1.61
N TYR A 14 4.40 6.03 1.39
CA TYR A 14 4.82 7.19 0.60
C TYR A 14 4.23 8.50 1.14
N GLU A 15 4.91 9.60 0.83
CA GLU A 15 4.49 10.95 1.19
C GLU A 15 4.09 11.70 -0.09
N PRO A 16 2.79 11.93 -0.34
CA PRO A 16 2.37 12.66 -1.52
C PRO A 16 2.79 14.14 -1.42
N ALA A 17 3.01 14.79 -2.56
CA ALA A 17 3.34 16.23 -2.62
C ALA A 17 2.32 17.13 -1.89
N ARG A 18 1.07 16.67 -1.75
CA ARG A 18 0.02 17.32 -0.96
C ARG A 18 -0.73 16.30 -0.12
N GLY A 19 -1.00 16.66 1.13
CA GLY A 19 -1.84 15.91 2.04
C GLY A 19 -1.07 14.90 2.91
N PRO A 20 -1.81 14.07 3.67
CA PRO A 20 -1.22 13.14 4.63
C PRO A 20 -0.45 12.00 3.95
N LYS A 21 0.52 11.43 4.68
CA LYS A 21 1.22 10.20 4.27
C LYS A 21 0.23 9.10 3.94
N ARG A 22 0.61 8.22 3.04
CA ARG A 22 -0.25 7.12 2.59
C ARG A 22 0.56 5.83 2.53
N ARG A 23 -0.15 4.71 2.55
CA ARG A 23 0.42 3.38 2.37
C ARG A 23 -0.47 2.52 1.52
N ILE A 24 0.12 1.52 0.89
CA ILE A 24 -0.58 0.41 0.24
C ILE A 24 -0.02 -0.88 0.79
N GLU A 25 -0.88 -1.74 1.31
CA GLU A 25 -0.54 -3.08 1.80
C GLU A 25 -1.15 -4.13 0.88
N PHE A 26 -0.47 -5.25 0.70
CA PHE A 26 -0.96 -6.38 -0.09
C PHE A 26 -1.14 -7.59 0.81
N GLU A 27 -2.39 -8.05 0.95
CA GLU A 27 -2.73 -9.24 1.69
C GLU A 27 -3.04 -10.40 0.72
N PRO A 28 -2.33 -11.53 0.83
CA PRO A 28 -2.64 -12.70 0.02
C PRO A 28 -4.00 -13.30 0.42
N ARG A 29 -4.80 -13.65 -0.59
CA ARG A 29 -6.06 -14.38 -0.45
C ARG A 29 -5.85 -15.86 -0.80
N SER A 30 -6.83 -16.69 -0.46
CA SER A 30 -6.80 -18.14 -0.68
C SER A 30 -6.87 -18.54 -2.16
N ASP A 31 -7.34 -17.65 -3.04
CA ASP A 31 -7.53 -17.86 -4.48
C ASP A 31 -6.34 -17.39 -5.32
N ALA A 32 -5.15 -17.28 -4.71
CA ALA A 32 -3.92 -16.75 -5.30
C ALA A 32 -4.02 -15.29 -5.78
N SER A 33 -5.07 -14.56 -5.42
CA SER A 33 -5.16 -13.10 -5.60
C SER A 33 -4.58 -12.35 -4.41
N LEU A 34 -4.29 -11.05 -4.61
CA LEU A 34 -3.89 -10.15 -3.53
C LEU A 34 -4.98 -9.11 -3.30
N GLU A 35 -5.34 -8.85 -2.05
CA GLU A 35 -6.10 -7.66 -1.68
C GLU A 35 -5.13 -6.50 -1.45
N SER A 36 -5.20 -5.46 -2.28
CA SER A 36 -4.49 -4.21 -2.04
C SER A 36 -5.32 -3.30 -1.16
N ILE A 37 -4.76 -2.87 -0.03
CA ILE A 37 -5.40 -2.01 0.95
C ILE A 37 -4.69 -0.66 0.93
N GLU A 38 -5.38 0.36 0.43
CA GLU A 38 -4.90 1.75 0.53
C GLU A 38 -5.26 2.31 1.89
N ALA A 39 -4.31 2.98 2.54
CA ALA A 39 -4.56 3.67 3.79
C ALA A 39 -3.86 5.04 3.87
N VAL A 40 -4.48 5.94 4.62
CA VAL A 40 -4.01 7.30 4.89
C VAL A 40 -3.58 7.41 6.35
N TRP A 41 -2.48 8.13 6.62
CA TRP A 41 -2.06 8.44 7.97
C TRP A 41 -2.91 9.57 8.54
N THR A 42 -3.58 9.31 9.66
CA THR A 42 -4.44 10.30 10.34
C THR A 42 -3.71 11.14 11.39
N GLY A 43 -2.43 10.90 11.62
CA GLY A 43 -1.66 11.47 12.75
C GLY A 43 -1.48 10.49 13.91
N CYS A 44 -2.44 9.58 14.12
CA CYS A 44 -2.38 8.57 15.19
C CYS A 44 -2.36 7.14 14.67
N ARG A 45 -3.08 6.88 13.57
CA ARG A 45 -3.20 5.54 12.98
C ARG A 45 -3.36 5.61 11.46
N TRP A 46 -3.09 4.48 10.82
CA TRP A 46 -3.48 4.26 9.43
C TRP A 46 -4.99 4.03 9.34
N TRP A 47 -5.64 4.72 8.41
CA TRP A 47 -7.05 4.56 8.12
C TRP A 47 -7.21 4.02 6.71
N ALA A 48 -7.81 2.83 6.56
CA ALA A 48 -8.04 2.23 5.25
C ALA A 48 -9.08 3.05 4.46
N THR A 49 -8.69 3.49 3.26
CA THR A 49 -9.51 4.32 2.37
C THR A 49 -9.98 3.57 1.12
N GLY A 50 -9.34 2.45 0.78
CA GLY A 50 -9.69 1.66 -0.40
C GLY A 50 -9.20 0.22 -0.28
N ARG A 51 -9.92 -0.68 -0.94
CA ARG A 51 -9.54 -2.09 -1.08
C ARG A 51 -9.84 -2.57 -2.49
N GLU A 52 -8.92 -3.28 -3.09
CA GLU A 52 -9.08 -3.84 -4.44
C GLU A 52 -8.47 -5.24 -4.52
N VAL A 53 -9.15 -6.16 -5.20
CA VAL A 53 -8.61 -7.51 -5.47
C VAL A 53 -7.80 -7.47 -6.77
N VAL A 54 -6.51 -7.75 -6.65
CA VAL A 54 -5.54 -7.75 -7.75
C VAL A 54 -5.19 -9.19 -8.09
N THR A 55 -5.65 -9.64 -9.26
CA THR A 55 -5.50 -11.04 -9.72
C THR A 55 -4.36 -11.25 -10.72
N THR A 56 -3.64 -10.19 -11.14
CA THR A 56 -2.58 -10.32 -12.16
C THR A 56 -1.34 -9.51 -11.79
N MET A 57 -0.18 -10.19 -11.69
CA MET A 57 1.12 -9.54 -11.43
C MET A 57 1.46 -8.41 -12.42
N ARG A 58 0.94 -8.44 -13.66
CA ARG A 58 1.05 -7.31 -14.61
C ARG A 58 0.39 -6.03 -14.10
N ARG A 59 -0.73 -6.11 -13.38
CA ARG A 59 -1.34 -4.94 -12.73
C ARG A 59 -0.55 -4.49 -11.52
N ILE A 60 0.02 -5.41 -10.73
CA ILE A 60 0.91 -5.05 -9.62
C ILE A 60 2.11 -4.25 -10.13
N ARG A 61 2.79 -4.71 -11.20
CA ARG A 61 3.91 -3.97 -11.81
C ARG A 61 3.50 -2.59 -12.31
N THR A 62 2.32 -2.46 -12.92
CA THR A 62 1.80 -1.16 -13.38
C THR A 62 1.42 -0.26 -12.21
N LEU A 63 0.78 -0.80 -11.17
CA LEU A 63 0.45 -0.06 -9.96
C LEU A 63 1.70 0.42 -9.24
N VAL A 64 2.71 -0.43 -9.08
CA VAL A 64 4.03 -0.06 -8.53
C VAL A 64 4.71 1.02 -9.38
N ARG A 65 4.60 0.95 -10.71
CA ARG A 65 5.22 1.93 -11.61
C ARG A 65 4.50 3.28 -11.63
N ILE A 66 3.17 3.27 -11.64
CA ILE A 66 2.35 4.49 -11.44
C ILE A 66 2.66 5.07 -10.07
N TRP A 67 2.86 4.22 -9.06
CA TRP A 67 3.27 4.59 -7.71
C TRP A 67 4.61 5.33 -7.68
N GLN A 68 5.67 4.75 -8.25
CA GLN A 68 6.99 5.41 -8.28
C GLN A 68 6.99 6.75 -9.00
N ASN A 69 6.18 6.89 -10.06
CA ASN A 69 6.06 8.15 -10.80
C ASN A 69 5.27 9.23 -10.05
N LYS A 70 4.53 8.88 -8.99
CA LYS A 70 3.70 9.82 -8.21
C LYS A 70 4.42 10.40 -6.98
N THR A 71 5.62 9.93 -6.70
CA THR A 71 6.52 10.32 -5.60
C THR A 71 7.62 11.31 -6.00
N HIS A 72 7.57 11.87 -7.21
CA HIS A 72 8.53 12.86 -7.72
C HIS A 72 7.89 14.25 -7.85
#